data_AF-A0A812ZN39-F1
#
_entry.id   AF-A0A812ZN39-F1
#
_cell.length_a   1.000
_cell.length_b   1.000
_cell.length_c   1.000
_cell.angle_alpha   90.00
_cell.angle_beta   90.00
_cell.angle_gamma   90.00
#
_symmetry.space_group_name_H-M   'P 1'
#
loop_
_entity.id
_entity.type
_entity.pdbx_description
1 polymer ?
#
loop_
_entity_poly.entity_id
_entity_poly.type
_entity_poly.pdbx_seq_one_letter_code
_entity_poly.pdbx_strand_id
1 'polypeptide(L)'
;MGCFASKKPDPAKNDQEERLPEDDEETNQLIEAIAQRIVGIRTKAEDYSAQLQVQVAEIENSKLGILEEQPVRVNGVVTVGYEPESSTPEVPLLEAREGQEVEILVREMGGWAYCRRVGDKTPGWLPADRIAELAQLIADHEVGDAEGLLNLKLGDVVEVVSRHYSGWAQCRLWTGPQLPGSTNDRQIGWVTDAYLQDNRSEAMLASKWHRLVLQALEEVVAYAVQLETYLAQAMGKSSCEALGSDCCNLVQAKEQGTKAPTRH
;
A
#
# COMPACT_ATOMS: atom_id res chain seq x y z
N MET A 1 61.91 23.44 -59.79
CA MET A 1 62.06 23.23 -58.33
C MET A 1 60.67 23.02 -57.76
N GLY A 2 60.48 22.01 -56.89
CA GLY A 2 59.24 21.81 -56.14
C GLY A 2 58.48 20.51 -56.45
N CYS A 3 59.12 19.35 -56.29
CA CYS A 3 58.41 18.07 -56.24
C CYS A 3 57.74 17.92 -54.86
N PHE A 4 56.41 17.85 -54.83
CA PHE A 4 55.64 17.49 -53.64
C PHE A 4 55.71 15.98 -53.43
N ALA A 5 56.44 15.55 -52.39
CA ALA A 5 56.44 14.16 -51.93
C ALA A 5 55.38 14.01 -50.83
N SER A 6 54.25 13.39 -51.17
CA SER A 6 53.26 12.92 -50.19
C SER A 6 53.85 11.74 -49.40
N LYS A 7 54.16 11.98 -48.12
CA LYS A 7 54.44 10.90 -47.16
C LYS A 7 53.15 10.15 -46.86
N LYS A 8 53.12 8.84 -47.14
CA LYS A 8 52.16 7.90 -46.57
C LYS A 8 52.49 7.70 -45.08
N PRO A 9 51.51 7.60 -44.17
CA PRO A 9 51.76 7.09 -42.84
C PRO A 9 51.71 5.55 -42.84
N ASP A 10 52.70 4.93 -42.19
CA ASP A 10 52.75 3.50 -41.90
C ASP A 10 51.68 3.09 -40.88
N PRO A 11 50.99 1.94 -41.05
CA PRO A 11 50.08 1.42 -40.05
C PRO A 11 50.75 0.24 -39.32
N ALA A 12 51.40 0.48 -38.18
CA ALA A 12 51.72 -0.60 -37.25
C ALA A 12 52.22 -0.10 -35.89
N LYS A 13 51.45 -0.50 -34.87
CA LYS A 13 51.84 -0.93 -33.51
C LYS A 13 51.87 0.10 -32.38
N ASN A 14 51.38 -0.42 -31.25
CA ASN A 14 51.58 -0.02 -29.84
C ASN A 14 50.79 1.21 -29.38
N ASP A 15 49.96 1.20 -28.33
CA ASP A 15 49.80 0.27 -27.21
C ASP A 15 48.32 0.28 -26.75
N GLN A 16 47.61 -0.84 -26.93
CA GLN A 16 46.45 -1.15 -26.10
C GLN A 16 46.94 -2.12 -25.03
N GLU A 17 47.51 -1.57 -23.95
CA GLU A 17 47.59 -2.32 -22.70
C GLU A 17 46.20 -2.29 -22.07
N GLU A 18 45.58 -3.47 -22.10
CA GLU A 18 44.36 -3.86 -21.41
C GLU A 18 44.37 -3.34 -19.97
N ARG A 19 43.39 -2.49 -19.63
CA ARG A 19 43.01 -2.33 -18.23
C ARG A 19 42.32 -3.62 -17.80
N LEU A 20 42.90 -4.24 -16.78
CA LEU A 20 42.46 -5.48 -16.15
C LEU A 20 41.03 -5.38 -15.59
N PRO A 21 40.27 -6.50 -15.54
CA PRO A 21 38.90 -6.59 -15.05
C PRO A 21 38.83 -6.70 -13.52
N GLU A 22 39.50 -5.81 -12.78
CA GLU A 22 39.53 -5.87 -11.31
C GLU A 22 38.31 -5.18 -10.65
N ASP A 23 37.63 -4.28 -11.37
CA ASP A 23 36.47 -3.54 -10.85
C ASP A 23 35.19 -4.39 -10.75
N ASP A 24 35.11 -5.53 -11.47
CA ASP A 24 33.89 -6.36 -11.51
C ASP A 24 33.78 -7.30 -10.29
N GLU A 25 34.89 -7.81 -9.77
CA GLU A 25 34.88 -8.77 -8.64
C GLU A 25 34.51 -8.07 -7.32
N GLU A 26 35.12 -6.92 -7.01
CA GLU A 26 34.80 -6.14 -5.82
C GLU A 26 33.35 -5.61 -5.87
N THR A 27 32.90 -5.18 -7.05
CA THR A 27 31.52 -4.73 -7.26
C THR A 27 30.53 -5.89 -7.07
N ASN A 28 30.84 -7.08 -7.59
CA ASN A 28 30.00 -8.27 -7.39
C ASN A 28 29.95 -8.70 -5.92
N GLN A 29 31.07 -8.67 -5.21
CA GLN A 29 31.11 -8.96 -3.76
C GLN A 29 30.28 -7.96 -2.96
N LEU A 30 30.34 -6.66 -3.32
CA LEU A 30 29.52 -5.63 -2.68
C LEU A 30 28.02 -5.85 -2.95
N ILE A 31 27.65 -6.16 -4.19
CA ILE A 31 26.25 -6.46 -4.58
C ILE A 31 25.73 -7.68 -3.81
N GLU A 32 26.53 -8.73 -3.67
CA GLU A 32 26.15 -9.93 -2.92
C GLU A 32 25.98 -9.63 -1.42
N ALA A 33 26.89 -8.86 -0.83
CA ALA A 33 26.77 -8.44 0.57
C ALA A 33 25.51 -7.58 0.82
N ILE A 34 25.16 -6.70 -0.12
CA ILE A 34 23.92 -5.91 -0.06
C ILE A 34 22.71 -6.83 -0.17
N ALA A 35 22.70 -7.78 -1.11
CA ALA A 35 21.60 -8.73 -1.30
C ALA A 35 21.35 -9.57 -0.05
N GLN A 36 22.41 -10.13 0.55
CA GLN A 36 22.32 -10.89 1.80
C GLN A 36 21.73 -10.05 2.94
N ARG A 37 22.10 -8.77 3.02
CA ARG A 37 21.59 -7.87 4.05
C ARG A 37 20.12 -7.51 3.85
N ILE A 38 19.67 -7.34 2.61
CA ILE A 38 18.26 -7.11 2.27
C ILE A 38 17.42 -8.34 2.63
N VAL A 39 17.87 -9.55 2.26
CA VAL A 39 17.18 -10.80 2.65
C VAL A 39 17.05 -10.88 4.17
N GLY A 40 18.11 -10.57 4.92
CA GLY A 40 18.07 -10.55 6.38
C GLY A 40 17.12 -9.49 6.96
N ILE A 41 16.93 -8.35 6.30
CA ILE A 41 15.94 -7.34 6.70
C ILE A 41 14.53 -7.86 6.43
N ARG A 42 14.29 -8.44 5.24
CA ARG A 42 12.98 -8.99 4.86
C ARG A 42 12.52 -10.06 5.85
N THR A 43 13.35 -11.06 6.12
CA THR A 43 13.00 -12.16 7.04
C THR A 43 12.68 -11.64 8.44
N LYS A 44 13.44 -10.67 8.96
CA LYS A 44 13.13 -10.06 10.26
C LYS A 44 11.82 -9.28 10.23
N ALA A 45 11.54 -8.56 9.14
CA ALA A 45 10.29 -7.82 9.00
C ALA A 45 9.08 -8.77 8.91
N GLU A 46 9.20 -9.89 8.21
CA GLU A 46 8.21 -10.97 8.15
C GLU A 46 7.97 -11.59 9.53
N ASP A 47 9.03 -11.93 10.27
CA ASP A 47 8.94 -12.50 11.61
C ASP A 47 8.24 -11.53 12.59
N TYR A 48 8.60 -10.25 12.54
CA TYR A 48 7.94 -9.23 13.37
C TYR A 48 6.49 -9.01 12.95
N SER A 49 6.20 -9.03 11.65
CA SER A 49 4.83 -8.90 11.14
C SER A 49 3.96 -10.05 11.65
N ALA A 50 4.42 -11.30 11.53
CA ALA A 50 3.70 -12.47 12.00
C ALA A 50 3.41 -12.42 13.52
N GLN A 51 4.41 -12.05 14.33
CA GLN A 51 4.22 -11.90 15.79
C GLN A 51 3.22 -10.79 16.12
N LEU A 52 3.30 -9.66 15.43
CA LEU A 52 2.47 -8.50 15.67
C LEU A 52 1.02 -8.75 15.22
N GLN A 53 0.80 -9.49 14.13
CA GLN A 53 -0.51 -9.94 13.68
C GLN A 53 -1.22 -10.78 14.74
N VAL A 54 -0.51 -11.71 15.40
CA VAL A 54 -1.07 -12.52 16.49
C VAL A 54 -1.49 -11.62 17.66
N GLN A 55 -0.65 -10.67 18.08
CA GLN A 55 -0.99 -9.75 19.16
C GLN A 55 -2.20 -8.86 18.84
N VAL A 56 -2.30 -8.39 17.60
CA VAL A 56 -3.44 -7.60 17.12
C VAL A 56 -4.73 -8.42 17.19
N ALA A 57 -4.71 -9.67 16.71
CA ALA A 57 -5.86 -10.55 16.78
C ALA A 57 -6.29 -10.83 18.24
N GLU A 58 -5.34 -11.03 19.17
CA GLU A 58 -5.64 -11.22 20.59
C GLU A 58 -6.30 -10.00 21.22
N ILE A 59 -5.76 -8.80 20.97
CA ILE A 59 -6.33 -7.53 21.46
C ILE A 59 -7.74 -7.35 20.90
N GLU A 60 -7.94 -7.61 19.62
CA GLU A 60 -9.23 -7.42 18.95
C GLU A 60 -10.27 -8.42 19.42
N ASN A 61 -9.92 -9.70 19.55
CA ASN A 61 -10.81 -10.71 20.12
C ASN A 61 -11.19 -10.37 21.56
N SER A 62 -10.25 -9.86 22.37
CA SER A 62 -10.53 -9.40 23.73
C SER A 62 -11.48 -8.21 23.75
N LYS A 63 -11.42 -7.32 22.76
CA LYS A 63 -12.24 -6.09 22.68
C LYS A 63 -13.57 -6.29 21.97
N LEU A 64 -13.68 -7.24 21.04
CA LEU A 64 -14.93 -7.59 20.36
C LEU A 64 -15.99 -8.09 21.33
N GLY A 65 -15.60 -8.80 22.39
CA GLY A 65 -16.51 -9.18 23.48
C GLY A 65 -17.10 -8.01 24.28
N ILE A 66 -16.56 -6.79 24.13
CA ILE A 66 -17.02 -5.56 24.81
C ILE A 66 -17.89 -4.70 23.86
N LEU A 67 -17.89 -4.99 22.55
CA LEU A 67 -18.56 -4.18 21.53
C LEU A 67 -20.07 -4.47 21.37
N GLU A 68 -20.61 -5.49 22.04
CA GLU A 68 -22.05 -5.82 21.97
C GLU A 68 -22.96 -4.76 22.62
N GLU A 69 -22.42 -3.89 23.49
CA GLU A 69 -23.22 -2.91 24.25
C GLU A 69 -22.96 -1.44 23.88
N GLN A 70 -21.98 -1.15 23.00
CA GLN A 70 -21.68 0.24 22.61
C GLN A 70 -22.58 0.73 21.48
N PRO A 71 -23.02 2.02 21.51
CA PRO A 71 -23.76 2.61 20.41
C PRO A 71 -22.91 2.62 19.13
N VAL A 72 -23.56 2.31 17.99
CA VAL A 72 -22.92 2.31 16.66
C VAL A 72 -22.34 3.69 16.37
N ARG A 73 -21.05 3.74 16.03
CA ARG A 73 -20.38 4.98 15.63
C ARG A 73 -20.29 5.06 14.11
N VAL A 74 -21.03 5.97 13.50
CA VAL A 74 -20.96 6.17 12.04
C VAL A 74 -19.61 6.80 11.70
N ASN A 75 -18.78 6.04 10.99
CA ASN A 75 -17.46 6.45 10.50
C ASN A 75 -17.22 6.01 9.05
N GLY A 76 -18.26 5.51 8.37
CA GLY A 76 -18.17 5.11 6.98
C GLY A 76 -19.50 5.20 6.25
N VAL A 77 -19.41 5.26 4.93
CA VAL A 77 -20.55 5.22 4.03
C VAL A 77 -20.25 4.34 2.84
N VAL A 78 -21.24 3.56 2.45
CA VAL A 78 -21.16 2.66 1.29
C VAL A 78 -21.21 3.50 0.02
N THR A 79 -20.14 3.49 -0.75
CA THR A 79 -20.00 4.26 -1.99
C THR A 79 -20.64 3.57 -3.18
N VAL A 80 -20.70 2.24 -3.16
CA VAL A 80 -21.33 1.42 -4.19
C VAL A 80 -21.99 0.22 -3.50
N GLY A 81 -23.23 -0.10 -3.86
CA GLY A 81 -23.95 -1.23 -3.28
C GLY A 81 -23.20 -2.56 -3.45
N TYR A 82 -23.43 -3.48 -2.50
CA TYR A 82 -22.84 -4.81 -2.47
C TYR A 82 -23.88 -5.85 -2.07
N GLU A 83 -24.08 -6.83 -2.95
CA GLU A 83 -24.94 -7.99 -2.74
C GLU A 83 -24.07 -9.25 -2.80
N PRO A 84 -23.79 -9.92 -1.66
CA PRO A 84 -22.97 -11.11 -1.66
C PRO A 84 -23.70 -12.31 -2.27
N GLU A 85 -22.99 -13.10 -3.08
CA GLU A 85 -23.54 -14.32 -3.70
C GLU A 85 -23.85 -15.41 -2.66
N SER A 86 -23.02 -15.52 -1.61
CA SER A 86 -23.24 -16.43 -0.49
C SER A 86 -22.57 -15.91 0.79
N SER A 87 -23.22 -16.07 1.93
CA SER A 87 -22.71 -15.65 3.24
C SER A 87 -22.79 -16.86 4.19
N THR A 88 -21.72 -17.12 4.93
CA THR A 88 -21.67 -18.21 5.91
C THR A 88 -21.47 -17.66 7.32
N PRO A 89 -21.82 -18.40 8.38
CA PRO A 89 -21.53 -17.96 9.75
C PRO A 89 -20.03 -17.76 10.04
N GLU A 90 -19.17 -18.49 9.34
CA GLU A 90 -17.70 -18.39 9.47
C GLU A 90 -17.16 -17.14 8.76
N VAL A 91 -17.77 -16.74 7.63
CA VAL A 91 -17.41 -15.53 6.88
C VAL A 91 -18.70 -14.75 6.62
N PRO A 92 -19.20 -14.00 7.63
CA PRO A 92 -20.46 -13.30 7.50
C PRO A 92 -20.27 -12.12 6.56
N LEU A 93 -20.75 -12.22 5.32
CA LEU A 93 -20.78 -11.11 4.37
C LEU A 93 -21.99 -10.22 4.65
N LEU A 94 -21.78 -8.91 4.53
CA LEU A 94 -22.79 -7.90 4.82
C LEU A 94 -23.35 -7.32 3.52
N GLU A 95 -24.64 -7.51 3.27
CA GLU A 95 -25.34 -6.81 2.18
C GLU A 95 -25.51 -5.32 2.52
N ALA A 96 -25.19 -4.45 1.57
CA ALA A 96 -25.28 -3.01 1.79
C ALA A 96 -25.68 -2.24 0.53
N ARG A 97 -26.38 -1.12 0.72
CA ARG A 97 -26.83 -0.24 -0.36
C ARG A 97 -25.95 1.00 -0.46
N GLU A 98 -25.84 1.55 -1.66
CA GLU A 98 -25.17 2.84 -1.87
C GLU A 98 -25.79 3.93 -0.98
N GLY A 99 -24.92 4.75 -0.38
CA GLY A 99 -25.29 5.81 0.55
C GLY A 99 -25.58 5.33 1.97
N GLN A 100 -25.52 4.02 2.24
CA GLN A 100 -25.78 3.48 3.56
C GLN A 100 -24.65 3.82 4.54
N GLU A 101 -25.01 4.38 5.69
CA GLU A 101 -24.09 4.62 6.80
C GLU A 101 -23.73 3.32 7.52
N VAL A 102 -22.45 3.17 7.81
CA VAL A 102 -21.88 2.00 8.49
C VAL A 102 -20.86 2.43 9.53
N GLU A 103 -20.66 1.55 10.51
CA GLU A 103 -19.51 1.56 11.40
C GLU A 103 -18.48 0.55 10.89
N ILE A 104 -17.34 1.06 10.45
CA ILE A 104 -16.14 0.31 10.11
C ILE A 104 -15.45 -0.07 11.43
N LEU A 105 -15.47 -1.36 11.74
CA LEU A 105 -14.83 -1.94 12.92
C LEU A 105 -13.37 -2.32 12.61
N VAL A 106 -13.15 -2.90 11.42
CA VAL A 106 -11.84 -3.36 10.95
C VAL A 106 -11.72 -3.08 9.47
N ARG A 107 -10.52 -2.70 9.02
CA ARG A 107 -10.17 -2.62 7.60
C ARG A 107 -8.87 -3.38 7.42
N GLU A 108 -8.90 -4.37 6.54
CA GLU A 108 -7.77 -5.22 6.23
C GLU A 108 -7.11 -4.79 4.91
N MET A 109 -5.80 -5.00 4.82
CA MET A 109 -5.01 -4.77 3.61
C MET A 109 -5.45 -5.69 2.45
N GLY A 110 -6.11 -6.82 2.77
CA GLY A 110 -6.68 -7.76 1.79
C GLY A 110 -7.88 -7.24 1.00
N GLY A 111 -8.25 -5.96 1.15
CA GLY A 111 -9.35 -5.35 0.41
C GLY A 111 -10.72 -5.62 1.04
N TRP A 112 -10.77 -5.95 2.33
CA TRP A 112 -12.00 -6.21 3.07
C TRP A 112 -12.12 -5.31 4.29
N ALA A 113 -13.34 -4.98 4.66
CA ALA A 113 -13.67 -4.20 5.83
C ALA A 113 -14.80 -4.87 6.62
N TYR A 114 -14.56 -5.11 7.91
CA TYR A 114 -15.57 -5.63 8.81
C TYR A 114 -16.41 -4.47 9.33
N CYS A 115 -17.69 -4.47 8.99
CA CYS A 115 -18.58 -3.34 9.19
C CYS A 115 -19.84 -3.76 9.94
N ARG A 116 -20.49 -2.80 10.59
CA ARG A 116 -21.80 -2.95 11.23
C ARG A 116 -22.74 -1.87 10.69
N ARG A 117 -23.94 -2.26 10.25
CA ARG A 117 -24.96 -1.29 9.81
C ARG A 117 -25.54 -0.57 11.02
N VAL A 118 -25.90 0.70 10.85
CA VAL A 118 -26.63 1.43 11.89
C VAL A 118 -27.96 0.73 12.18
N GLY A 119 -28.19 0.35 13.43
CA GLY A 119 -29.38 -0.37 13.87
C GLY A 119 -29.25 -1.90 13.87
N ASP A 120 -28.18 -2.44 13.28
CA ASP A 120 -27.93 -3.88 13.28
C ASP A 120 -27.00 -4.29 14.42
N LYS A 121 -27.26 -5.48 14.98
CA LYS A 121 -26.40 -6.06 16.02
C LYS A 121 -25.24 -6.87 15.44
N THR A 122 -25.42 -7.45 14.26
CA THR A 122 -24.49 -8.39 13.65
C THR A 122 -23.61 -7.70 12.63
N PRO A 123 -22.29 -7.58 12.87
CA PRO A 123 -21.35 -7.12 11.86
C PRO A 123 -21.09 -8.16 10.77
N GLY A 124 -20.57 -7.71 9.64
CA GLY A 124 -20.17 -8.56 8.52
C GLY A 124 -19.17 -7.85 7.60
N TRP A 125 -18.58 -8.62 6.68
CA TRP A 125 -17.56 -8.16 5.75
C TRP A 125 -18.15 -7.50 4.51
N LEU A 126 -17.52 -6.39 4.12
CA LEU A 126 -17.74 -5.67 2.88
C LEU A 126 -16.40 -5.50 2.15
N PRO A 127 -16.37 -5.50 0.81
CA PRO A 127 -15.18 -5.10 0.08
C PRO A 127 -14.81 -3.65 0.41
N ALA A 128 -13.54 -3.41 0.71
CA ALA A 128 -13.04 -2.13 1.20
C ALA A 128 -13.06 -1.01 0.16
N ASP A 129 -13.20 -1.34 -1.13
CA ASP A 129 -13.37 -0.40 -2.25
C ASP A 129 -14.82 0.13 -2.35
N ARG A 130 -15.77 -0.51 -1.67
CA ARG A 130 -17.19 -0.14 -1.62
C ARG A 130 -17.54 0.79 -0.47
N ILE A 131 -16.57 1.19 0.35
CA ILE A 131 -16.78 1.99 1.55
C ILE A 131 -15.79 3.15 1.57
N ALA A 132 -16.31 4.35 1.84
CA ALA A 132 -15.51 5.50 2.20
C ALA A 132 -15.46 5.63 3.73
N GLU A 133 -14.25 5.67 4.30
CA GLU A 133 -14.04 6.02 5.70
C GLU A 133 -14.14 7.53 5.85
N LEU A 134 -15.00 7.99 6.76
CA LEU A 134 -15.26 9.41 6.97
C LEU A 134 -14.69 9.88 8.30
N ALA A 135 -14.09 11.07 8.27
CA ALA A 135 -13.67 11.79 9.46
C ALA A 135 -14.10 13.25 9.38
N GLN A 136 -14.37 13.86 10.53
CA GLN A 136 -14.68 15.29 10.62
C GLN A 136 -13.48 16.07 11.11
N LEU A 137 -13.21 17.23 10.54
CA LEU A 137 -12.14 18.10 11.01
C LEU A 137 -12.51 18.78 12.33
N ILE A 138 -11.63 18.73 13.34
CA ILE A 138 -11.85 19.36 14.66
C ILE A 138 -11.16 20.72 14.85
N ALA A 139 -10.37 21.15 13.87
CA ALA A 139 -9.70 22.44 13.84
C ALA A 139 -9.35 22.80 12.39
N ASP A 140 -9.24 24.09 12.09
CA ASP A 140 -8.79 24.57 10.78
C ASP A 140 -7.38 24.04 10.46
N HIS A 141 -7.21 23.39 9.32
CA HIS A 141 -5.92 22.93 8.83
C HIS A 141 -5.49 23.82 7.66
N GLU A 142 -4.81 24.93 7.99
CA GLU A 142 -4.31 25.91 7.04
C GLU A 142 -2.79 25.79 6.90
N VAL A 143 -2.36 25.41 5.71
CA VAL A 143 -0.95 25.15 5.39
C VAL A 143 -0.46 25.99 4.21
N GLY A 144 -1.30 26.94 3.76
CA GLY A 144 -1.01 27.83 2.65
C GLY A 144 -0.86 27.06 1.34
N ASP A 145 0.15 27.42 0.55
CA ASP A 145 0.43 26.81 -0.76
C ASP A 145 1.40 25.63 -0.68
N ALA A 146 1.52 24.99 0.49
CA ALA A 146 2.39 23.82 0.65
C ALA A 146 1.88 22.65 -0.21
N GLU A 147 2.71 22.19 -1.14
CA GLU A 147 2.36 21.10 -2.05
C GLU A 147 2.05 19.81 -1.29
N GLY A 148 0.99 19.13 -1.74
CA GLY A 148 0.57 17.84 -1.18
C GLY A 148 -0.16 17.94 0.16
N LEU A 149 -0.32 19.11 0.76
CA LEU A 149 -1.14 19.30 1.96
C LEU A 149 -2.55 19.76 1.58
N LEU A 150 -3.54 19.35 2.37
CA LEU A 150 -4.94 19.72 2.12
C LEU A 150 -5.35 20.85 3.05
N ASN A 151 -5.80 21.98 2.49
CA ASN A 151 -6.39 23.06 3.25
C ASN A 151 -7.85 22.74 3.54
N LEU A 152 -8.23 22.72 4.82
CA LEU A 152 -9.58 22.37 5.26
C LEU A 152 -10.01 23.24 6.44
N LYS A 153 -11.32 23.37 6.61
CA LYS A 153 -11.94 24.14 7.69
C LYS A 153 -12.55 23.24 8.75
N LEU A 154 -12.61 23.76 9.97
CA LEU A 154 -13.33 23.17 11.09
C LEU A 154 -14.73 22.72 10.64
N GLY A 155 -15.04 21.46 10.92
CA GLY A 155 -16.34 20.87 10.60
C GLY A 155 -16.42 20.25 9.20
N ASP A 156 -15.42 20.45 8.32
CA ASP A 156 -15.36 19.75 7.03
C ASP A 156 -15.35 18.24 7.25
N VAL A 157 -16.08 17.52 6.40
CA VAL A 157 -16.05 16.06 6.36
C VAL A 157 -15.10 15.64 5.26
N VAL A 158 -14.20 14.72 5.58
CA VAL A 158 -13.23 14.17 4.63
C VAL A 158 -13.39 12.68 4.52
N GLU A 159 -13.07 12.18 3.34
CA GLU A 159 -12.78 10.78 3.14
C GLU A 159 -11.31 10.53 3.44
N VAL A 160 -11.07 9.55 4.31
CA VAL A 160 -9.74 9.06 4.64
C VAL A 160 -9.37 7.98 3.62
N VAL A 161 -8.42 8.33 2.75
CA VAL A 161 -7.92 7.42 1.69
C VAL A 161 -6.91 6.46 2.27
N SER A 162 -5.93 6.98 3.01
CA SER A 162 -4.90 6.20 3.68
C SER A 162 -4.45 6.89 4.96
N ARG A 163 -3.90 6.11 5.89
CA ARG A 163 -3.24 6.65 7.07
C ARG A 163 -1.82 6.14 7.12
N HIS A 164 -0.94 7.02 7.57
CA HIS A 164 0.47 6.76 7.70
C HIS A 164 0.83 6.72 9.18
N TYR A 165 1.76 5.82 9.54
CA TYR A 165 2.16 5.58 10.92
C TYR A 165 2.77 6.80 11.61
N SER A 166 3.25 7.79 10.85
CA SER A 166 3.76 9.06 11.38
C SER A 166 2.67 10.00 11.93
N GLY A 167 1.39 9.62 11.85
CA GLY A 167 0.27 10.45 12.29
C GLY A 167 -0.21 11.42 11.21
N TRP A 168 -0.02 11.06 9.93
CA TRP A 168 -0.58 11.79 8.79
C TRP A 168 -1.62 10.93 8.10
N ALA A 169 -2.70 11.56 7.65
CA ALA A 169 -3.76 10.92 6.88
C ALA A 169 -3.86 11.57 5.51
N GLN A 170 -3.88 10.76 4.47
CA GLN A 170 -4.18 11.24 3.13
C GLN A 170 -5.70 11.31 3.00
N CYS A 171 -6.19 12.51 2.78
CA CYS A 171 -7.61 12.81 2.78
C CYS A 171 -8.02 13.46 1.48
N ARG A 172 -9.32 13.43 1.20
CA ARG A 172 -9.96 14.28 0.20
C ARG A 172 -11.29 14.78 0.73
N LEU A 173 -11.69 15.98 0.33
CA LEU A 173 -12.96 16.57 0.76
C LEU A 173 -14.12 15.65 0.38
N TRP A 174 -14.97 15.31 1.34
CA TRP A 174 -16.13 14.46 1.10
C TRP A 174 -17.30 15.31 0.62
N THR A 175 -17.70 15.10 -0.64
CA THR A 175 -18.90 15.73 -1.22
C THR A 175 -20.01 14.73 -1.55
N GLY A 176 -19.95 13.53 -0.95
CA GLY A 176 -20.89 12.42 -1.19
C GLY A 176 -20.32 11.29 -2.06
N PRO A 177 -21.09 10.20 -2.26
CA PRO A 177 -20.74 9.09 -3.13
C PRO A 177 -20.44 9.58 -4.55
N GLN A 178 -19.34 9.10 -5.14
CA GLN A 178 -19.00 9.49 -6.51
C GLN A 178 -19.88 8.73 -7.50
N LEU A 179 -20.65 9.48 -8.30
CA LEU A 179 -21.35 8.90 -9.44
C LEU A 179 -20.32 8.40 -10.47
N PRO A 180 -20.56 7.23 -11.10
CA PRO A 180 -19.69 6.73 -12.17
C PRO A 180 -19.61 7.76 -13.31
N GLY A 181 -18.40 8.21 -13.64
CA GLY A 181 -18.14 9.26 -14.64
C GLY A 181 -17.91 10.67 -14.09
N SER A 182 -18.00 10.87 -12.78
CA SER A 182 -17.59 12.12 -12.14
C SER A 182 -16.05 12.20 -12.08
N THR A 183 -15.45 12.97 -12.98
CA THR A 183 -14.04 13.41 -12.87
C THR A 183 -13.90 14.55 -11.88
N ASN A 184 -14.52 14.44 -10.71
CA ASN A 184 -14.23 15.38 -9.64
C ASN A 184 -12.79 15.08 -9.23
N ASP A 185 -11.89 15.92 -9.73
CA ASP A 185 -10.50 16.08 -9.33
C ASP A 185 -10.50 16.59 -7.88
N ARG A 186 -11.02 15.76 -6.96
CA ARG A 186 -11.08 16.06 -5.54
C ARG A 186 -9.64 16.10 -5.11
N GLN A 187 -9.18 17.29 -4.75
CA GLN A 187 -7.83 17.49 -4.27
C GLN A 187 -7.57 16.49 -3.14
N ILE A 188 -6.61 15.60 -3.39
CA ILE A 188 -6.09 14.69 -2.39
C ILE A 188 -4.90 15.39 -1.74
N GLY A 189 -4.84 15.38 -0.42
CA GLY A 189 -3.71 15.93 0.30
C GLY A 189 -3.60 15.37 1.70
N TRP A 190 -2.48 15.65 2.34
CA TRP A 190 -2.18 15.19 3.67
C TRP A 190 -2.73 16.15 4.72
N VAL A 191 -3.31 15.58 5.76
CA VAL A 191 -3.82 16.25 6.95
C VAL A 191 -3.22 15.54 8.16
N THR A 192 -2.86 16.30 9.19
CA THR A 192 -2.39 15.67 10.43
C THR A 192 -3.55 14.92 11.09
N ASP A 193 -3.32 13.68 11.51
CA ASP A 193 -4.32 12.80 12.13
C ASP A 193 -4.96 13.41 13.39
N ALA A 194 -4.20 14.25 14.10
CA ALA A 194 -4.64 14.99 15.28
C ALA A 194 -5.76 16.03 14.98
N TYR A 195 -5.97 16.38 13.71
CA TYR A 195 -7.04 17.30 13.27
C TYR A 195 -8.32 16.55 12.89
N LEU A 196 -8.32 15.22 12.95
CA LEU A 196 -9.45 14.38 12.57
C LEU A 196 -10.17 13.82 13.79
N GLN A 197 -11.47 14.08 13.88
CA GLN A 197 -12.36 13.36 14.77
C GLN A 197 -12.61 11.98 14.18
N ASP A 198 -11.98 10.99 14.79
CA ASP A 198 -12.25 9.60 14.48
C ASP A 198 -13.46 9.10 15.26
N ASN A 199 -14.51 8.70 14.56
CA ASN A 199 -15.58 7.87 15.11
C ASN A 199 -15.20 6.38 15.07
N ARG A 200 -13.91 6.05 15.18
CA ARG A 200 -13.42 4.66 15.16
C ARG A 200 -13.91 3.90 16.38
N SER A 201 -14.13 2.60 16.19
CA SER A 201 -14.40 1.68 17.29
C SER A 201 -13.24 1.68 18.29
N GLU A 202 -13.51 1.55 19.58
CA GLU A 202 -12.47 1.48 20.62
C GLU A 202 -11.54 0.28 20.42
N ALA A 203 -12.05 -0.80 19.83
CA ALA A 203 -11.24 -1.95 19.42
C ALA A 203 -10.18 -1.56 18.37
N MET A 204 -10.56 -0.79 17.35
CA MET A 204 -9.63 -0.26 16.36
C MET A 204 -8.64 0.74 16.97
N LEU A 205 -9.06 1.56 17.94
CA LEU A 205 -8.15 2.49 18.62
C LEU A 205 -7.10 1.75 19.47
N ALA A 206 -7.48 0.65 20.12
CA ALA A 206 -6.56 -0.14 20.95
C ALA A 206 -5.46 -0.83 20.12
N SER A 207 -5.78 -1.35 18.93
CA SER A 207 -4.80 -1.97 18.04
C SER A 207 -4.22 -1.00 17.00
N LYS A 208 -4.65 0.28 16.97
CA LYS A 208 -4.28 1.29 15.95
C LYS A 208 -2.79 1.34 15.67
N TRP A 209 -1.96 1.50 16.70
CA TRP A 209 -0.51 1.60 16.55
C TRP A 209 0.10 0.31 16.04
N HIS A 210 -0.38 -0.85 16.52
CA HIS A 210 0.08 -2.15 16.05
C HIS A 210 -0.26 -2.34 14.56
N ARG A 211 -1.47 -1.95 14.11
CA ARG A 211 -1.85 -2.00 12.69
C ARG A 211 -1.03 -1.05 11.81
N LEU A 212 -0.74 0.16 12.30
CA LEU A 212 0.13 1.11 11.59
C LEU A 212 1.57 0.58 11.45
N VAL A 213 2.08 -0.11 12.47
CA VAL A 213 3.39 -0.77 12.41
C VAL A 213 3.36 -1.99 11.48
N LEU A 214 2.29 -2.78 11.48
CA LEU A 214 2.10 -3.87 10.52
C LEU A 214 2.15 -3.36 9.08
N GLN A 215 1.43 -2.28 8.78
CA GLN A 215 1.45 -1.65 7.46
C GLN A 215 2.88 -1.25 7.04
N ALA A 216 3.64 -0.64 7.95
CA ALA A 216 5.02 -0.27 7.67
C ALA A 216 5.92 -1.49 7.43
N LEU A 217 5.74 -2.57 8.20
CA LEU A 217 6.50 -3.81 8.03
C LEU A 217 6.18 -4.46 6.67
N GLU A 218 4.92 -4.47 6.25
CA GLU A 218 4.50 -5.00 4.95
C GLU A 218 5.08 -4.17 3.78
N GLU A 219 5.10 -2.84 3.90
CA GLU A 219 5.79 -1.97 2.93
C GLU A 219 7.29 -2.26 2.86
N VAL A 220 7.96 -2.43 4.01
CA VAL A 220 9.38 -2.80 4.07
C VAL A 220 9.64 -4.13 3.37
N VAL A 221 8.78 -5.14 3.58
CA VAL A 221 8.86 -6.44 2.90
C VAL A 221 8.70 -6.26 1.39
N ALA A 222 7.70 -5.50 0.94
CA ALA A 222 7.48 -5.23 -0.48
C ALA A 222 8.67 -4.54 -1.15
N TYR A 223 9.24 -3.51 -0.51
CA TYR A 223 10.43 -2.84 -1.01
C TYR A 223 11.67 -3.73 -1.00
N ALA A 224 11.84 -4.58 0.01
CA ALA A 224 12.94 -5.54 0.06
C ALA A 224 12.87 -6.53 -1.11
N VAL A 225 11.69 -7.09 -1.40
CA VAL A 225 11.46 -7.99 -2.56
C VAL A 225 11.76 -7.27 -3.88
N GLN A 226 11.33 -6.01 -4.01
CA GLN A 226 11.63 -5.22 -5.20
C GLN A 226 13.14 -5.00 -5.38
N LEU A 227 13.86 -4.66 -4.31
CA LEU A 227 15.31 -4.49 -4.33
C LEU A 227 16.05 -5.78 -4.65
N GLU A 228 15.62 -6.92 -4.11
CA GLU A 228 16.17 -8.24 -4.46
C GLU A 228 16.02 -8.52 -5.95
N THR A 229 14.87 -8.18 -6.53
CA THR A 229 14.61 -8.33 -7.97
C THR A 229 15.57 -7.47 -8.80
N TYR A 230 15.78 -6.21 -8.40
CA TYR A 230 16.74 -5.32 -9.07
C TYR A 230 18.19 -5.81 -8.96
N LEU A 231 18.61 -6.31 -7.80
CA LEU A 231 19.95 -6.84 -7.60
C LEU A 231 20.18 -8.13 -8.38
N ALA A 232 19.17 -9.01 -8.48
CA ALA A 232 19.23 -10.20 -9.31
C ALA A 232 19.42 -9.85 -10.79
N GLN A 233 18.68 -8.84 -11.29
CA GLN A 233 18.84 -8.32 -12.65
C GLN A 233 20.23 -7.71 -12.87
N ALA A 234 20.74 -6.94 -11.90
CA ALA A 234 22.07 -6.31 -11.98
C ALA A 234 23.22 -7.33 -12.02
N MET A 235 23.08 -8.47 -11.34
CA MET A 235 24.08 -9.56 -11.36
C MET A 235 24.03 -10.43 -12.64
N GLY A 236 23.15 -10.14 -13.60
CA GLY A 236 22.97 -10.99 -14.78
C GLY A 236 22.46 -12.41 -14.45
N LYS A 237 22.02 -12.64 -13.21
CA LYS A 237 21.40 -13.91 -12.81
C LYS A 237 20.01 -13.93 -13.43
N SER A 238 19.81 -14.83 -14.39
CA SER A 238 18.50 -15.12 -14.96
C SER A 238 17.48 -15.28 -13.83
N SER A 239 16.37 -14.55 -13.94
CA SER A 239 15.32 -14.35 -12.93
C SER A 239 14.74 -15.61 -12.26
N CYS A 240 15.13 -16.82 -12.70
CA CYS A 240 14.56 -18.08 -12.27
C CYS A 240 15.30 -18.76 -11.10
N GLU A 241 16.56 -18.42 -10.80
CA GLU A 241 17.32 -19.09 -9.72
C GLU A 241 17.31 -18.31 -8.38
N ALA A 242 17.04 -17.00 -8.41
CA ALA A 242 17.05 -16.15 -7.21
C ALA A 242 15.69 -16.11 -6.48
N LEU A 243 14.62 -16.50 -7.15
CA LEU A 243 13.28 -16.53 -6.59
C LEU A 243 12.98 -17.97 -6.16
N GLY A 244 13.00 -18.22 -4.84
CA GLY A 244 12.42 -19.44 -4.29
C GLY A 244 11.03 -19.69 -4.88
N SER A 245 10.68 -20.97 -5.03
CA SER A 245 9.56 -21.53 -5.81
C SER A 245 8.20 -20.81 -5.72
N ASP A 246 7.97 -19.96 -4.72
CA ASP A 246 6.68 -19.30 -4.47
C ASP A 246 6.50 -17.96 -5.21
N CYS A 247 7.58 -17.31 -5.69
CA CYS A 247 7.47 -16.01 -6.38
C CYS A 247 7.16 -16.11 -7.89
N CYS A 248 7.36 -17.27 -8.52
CA CYS A 248 7.09 -17.44 -9.96
C CYS A 248 5.62 -17.23 -10.34
N ASN A 249 4.69 -17.43 -9.40
CA ASN A 249 3.25 -17.32 -9.68
C ASN A 249 2.75 -15.87 -9.77
N LEU A 250 3.43 -14.92 -9.10
CA LEU A 250 3.03 -13.50 -9.10
C LEU A 250 3.48 -12.76 -10.36
N VAL A 251 4.60 -13.15 -10.96
CA VAL A 251 5.11 -12.53 -12.20
C VAL A 251 4.31 -13.03 -13.41
N GLN A 252 3.96 -14.32 -13.47
CA GLN A 252 3.18 -14.87 -14.59
C GLN A 252 1.73 -14.38 -14.63
N ALA A 253 1.12 -14.04 -13.48
CA ALA A 253 -0.23 -13.47 -13.43
C ALA A 253 -0.30 -12.04 -14.00
N LYS A 254 0.81 -11.27 -13.97
CA LYS A 254 0.86 -9.91 -14.52
C LYS A 254 1.11 -9.88 -16.03
N GLU A 255 1.81 -10.87 -16.59
CA GLU A 255 2.10 -10.92 -18.03
C GLU A 255 0.95 -11.48 -18.89
N GLN A 256 -0.01 -12.20 -18.29
CA GLN A 256 -1.17 -12.71 -19.02
C GLN A 256 -2.36 -11.73 -19.10
N GLY A 257 -2.29 -10.57 -18.43
CA GLY A 257 -3.37 -9.57 -18.39
C GLY A 257 -3.40 -8.55 -19.54
N THR A 258 -2.39 -8.51 -20.42
CA THR A 258 -2.26 -7.45 -21.45
C THR A 258 -2.45 -7.91 -22.90
N LYS A 259 -3.37 -8.85 -23.15
CA LYS A 259 -3.89 -9.07 -24.50
C LYS A 259 -5.39 -8.77 -24.57
N ALA A 260 -5.71 -7.51 -24.90
CA ALA A 260 -7.03 -7.13 -25.36
C ALA A 260 -7.37 -7.88 -26.67
N PRO A 261 -8.58 -8.43 -26.83
CA PRO A 261 -9.01 -9.03 -28.09
C PRO A 261 -9.35 -7.94 -29.09
N THR A 262 -8.59 -7.88 -30.19
CA THR A 262 -8.94 -7.14 -31.39
C THR A 262 -10.22 -7.76 -31.98
N ARG A 263 -11.31 -6.99 -31.98
CA ARG A 263 -12.54 -7.34 -32.72
C ARG A 263 -12.31 -7.19 -34.22
N HIS A 264 -12.60 -8.24 -34.97
CA HIS A 264 -13.09 -8.17 -36.35
C HIS A 264 -14.60 -8.29 -36.34
#